data_AF-A0A2N2P681-F1
#
_entry.id   AF-A0A2N2P681-F1
#
_cell.length_a   1.000
_cell.length_b   1.000
_cell.length_c   1.000
_cell.angle_alpha   90.00
_cell.angle_beta   90.00
_cell.angle_gamma   90.00
#
_symmetry.space_group_name_H-M   'P 1'
#
loop_
_entity.id
_entity.type
_entity.pdbx_description
1 polymer ?
#
loop_
_entity_poly.entity_id
_entity_poly.type
_entity_poly.pdbx_seq_one_letter_code
_entity_poly.pdbx_strand_id
1 'polypeptide(L)'
;MSEVIKMNYPAMQEMAQHCKSTAQRLLETVRMAQQISQEMQNGALVGDAGEAFSNALTGAFVNSVNKLSQKFDELAKDIEGAVADMQASDKGAGGLFN
;
A
#
# COMPACT_ATOMS: atom_id res chain seq x y z
N MET A 1 -10.42 9.42 34.76
CA MET A 1 -9.31 10.02 34.00
C MET A 1 -8.72 8.91 33.14
N SER A 2 -9.34 8.60 31.99
CA SER A 2 -8.64 7.76 31.01
C SER A 2 -7.50 8.62 30.48
N GLU A 3 -6.28 8.11 30.53
CA GLU A 3 -5.14 8.71 29.86
C GLU A 3 -5.60 9.11 28.45
N VAL A 4 -5.58 10.41 28.19
CA VAL A 4 -5.95 10.95 26.89
C VAL A 4 -5.00 10.29 25.91
N ILE A 5 -5.49 9.32 25.14
CA ILE A 5 -4.77 8.81 23.96
C ILE A 5 -4.61 10.04 23.09
N LYS A 6 -3.46 10.72 23.19
CA LYS A 6 -3.12 11.85 22.34
C LYS A 6 -2.50 11.25 21.10
N MET A 7 -3.33 11.03 20.08
CA MET A 7 -2.83 10.61 18.78
C MET A 7 -1.85 11.65 18.26
N ASN A 8 -0.67 11.19 17.86
CA ASN A 8 0.30 12.04 17.18
C ASN A 8 -0.16 12.21 15.72
N TYR A 9 -1.05 13.18 15.49
CA TYR A 9 -1.64 13.42 14.18
C TYR A 9 -0.60 13.58 13.05
N PRO A 10 0.50 14.35 13.22
CA PRO A 10 1.57 14.41 12.23
C PRO A 10 2.18 13.05 11.88
N ALA A 11 2.52 12.24 12.89
CA ALA A 11 3.12 10.93 12.66
C ALA A 11 2.16 9.96 11.96
N MET A 12 0.86 10.00 12.29
CA MET A 12 -0.15 9.19 11.63
C MET A 12 -0.35 9.61 10.16
N GLN A 13 -0.35 10.91 9.88
CA GLN A 13 -0.43 11.41 8.50
C GLN A 13 0.81 11.01 7.68
N GLU A 14 2.00 11.11 8.27
CA GLU A 14 3.25 10.66 7.65
C GLU A 14 3.20 9.15 7.36
N MET A 15 2.70 8.35 8.30
CA MET A 15 2.52 6.91 8.12
C MET A 15 1.55 6.59 6.97
N ALA A 16 0.38 7.24 6.92
CA ALA A 16 -0.57 7.07 5.82
C ALA A 16 0.06 7.41 4.46
N GLN A 17 0.84 8.50 4.41
CA GLN A 17 1.54 8.91 3.19
C GLN A 17 2.61 7.89 2.76
N HIS A 18 3.37 7.33 3.71
CA HIS A 18 4.33 6.26 3.43
C HIS A 18 3.65 4.99 2.93
N CYS A 19 2.50 4.62 3.50
CA CYS A 19 1.72 3.48 3.02
C CYS A 19 1.24 3.68 1.58
N LYS A 20 0.71 4.87 1.25
CA LYS A 20 0.30 5.23 -0.12
C LYS A 20 1.46 5.20 -1.11
N SER A 21 2.60 5.79 -0.74
CA SER A 21 3.81 5.77 -1.57
C SER A 21 4.32 4.35 -1.80
N THR A 22 4.28 3.51 -0.76
CA THR A 22 4.68 2.10 -0.87
C THR A 22 3.74 1.32 -1.79
N ALA A 23 2.42 1.51 -1.66
CA ALA A 23 1.43 0.90 -2.55
C ALA A 23 1.68 1.25 -4.02
N GLN A 24 2.00 2.52 -4.32
CA GLN A 24 2.36 2.99 -5.66
C GLN A 24 3.64 2.32 -6.19
N ARG A 25 4.70 2.28 -5.38
CA ARG A 25 5.97 1.65 -5.76
C ARG A 25 5.82 0.14 -6.04
N LEU A 26 4.92 -0.53 -5.33
CA LEU A 26 4.59 -1.93 -5.60
C LEU A 26 3.89 -2.11 -6.96
N LEU A 27 3.00 -1.19 -7.35
CA LEU A 27 2.37 -1.20 -8.67
C LEU A 27 3.39 -0.92 -9.79
N GLU A 28 4.34 -0.03 -9.56
CA GLU A 28 5.46 0.20 -10.49
C GLU A 28 6.32 -1.05 -10.65
N THR A 29 6.58 -1.76 -9.55
CA THR A 29 7.32 -3.04 -9.56
C THR A 29 6.60 -4.10 -10.40
N VAL A 30 5.27 -4.18 -10.31
CA VAL A 30 4.44 -5.06 -11.15
C VAL A 30 4.59 -4.73 -12.63
N ARG A 31 4.54 -3.44 -13.00
CA ARG A 31 4.71 -3.01 -14.40
C ARG A 31 6.10 -3.35 -14.93
N MET A 32 7.13 -3.14 -14.12
CA MET A 32 8.51 -3.49 -14.48
C MET A 32 8.69 -5.00 -14.65
N ALA A 33 8.10 -5.81 -13.77
CA ALA A 33 8.12 -7.26 -13.89
C ALA A 33 7.42 -7.75 -15.17
N GLN A 34 6.31 -7.12 -15.57
CA GLN A 34 5.63 -7.41 -16.83
C GLN A 34 6.48 -7.04 -18.05
N GLN A 35 7.17 -5.89 -18.02
CA GLN A 35 8.09 -5.48 -19.08
C GLN A 35 9.26 -6.47 -19.23
N ILE A 36 9.92 -6.81 -18.12
CA ILE A 36 11.02 -7.79 -18.11
C ILE A 36 10.53 -9.15 -18.63
N SER A 37 9.34 -9.58 -18.22
CA SER A 37 8.72 -10.81 -18.70
C SER A 37 8.53 -10.81 -20.22
N GLN A 38 8.07 -9.69 -20.81
CA GLN A 38 7.87 -9.58 -22.26
C GLN A 38 9.19 -9.54 -23.03
N GLU A 39 10.19 -8.81 -22.52
CA GLU A 39 11.53 -8.77 -23.11
C GLU A 39 12.20 -10.15 -23.10
N MET A 40 12.02 -10.91 -22.00
CA MET A 40 12.57 -12.25 -21.85
C MET A 40 11.90 -13.28 -22.76
N GLN A 41 10.58 -13.19 -22.97
CA GLN A 41 9.84 -14.03 -23.93
C GLN A 41 10.21 -13.73 -25.39
N ASN A 42 10.37 -12.45 -25.73
CA ASN A 42 10.71 -12.03 -27.09
C ASN A 42 12.23 -12.06 -27.38
N GLY A 43 13.05 -12.43 -26.39
CA GLY A 43 14.50 -12.30 -26.42
C GLY A 43 15.23 -13.56 -25.91
N ALA A 44 16.01 -13.40 -24.84
CA ALA A 44 17.08 -14.33 -24.45
C ALA A 44 16.66 -15.74 -24.00
N LEU A 45 15.38 -15.95 -23.64
CA LEU A 45 14.85 -17.26 -23.26
C LEU A 45 13.70 -17.64 -24.20
N VAL A 46 14.03 -18.09 -25.40
CA VAL A 46 13.06 -18.68 -26.32
C VAL A 46 12.82 -20.15 -25.93
N GLY A 47 11.58 -20.52 -25.64
CA GLY A 47 11.16 -21.89 -25.27
C GLY A 47 10.66 -22.01 -23.83
N ASP A 48 10.52 -23.25 -23.34
CA ASP A 48 9.87 -23.60 -22.06
C ASP A 48 10.41 -22.82 -20.84
N ALA A 49 11.69 -22.45 -20.85
CA ALA A 49 12.30 -21.68 -19.76
C ALA A 49 11.81 -20.22 -19.71
N GLY A 50 11.63 -19.57 -20.86
CA GLY A 50 11.10 -18.20 -20.92
C GLY A 50 9.61 -18.15 -20.61
N GLU A 51 8.88 -19.19 -21.02
CA GLU A 51 7.47 -19.35 -20.68
C GLU A 51 7.28 -19.61 -19.17
N ALA A 52 8.09 -20.48 -18.55
CA ALA A 52 8.07 -20.71 -17.12
C ALA A 52 8.44 -19.45 -16.31
N PHE A 53 9.46 -18.71 -16.76
CA PHE A 53 9.88 -17.45 -16.12
C PHE A 53 8.78 -16.38 -16.21
N SER A 54 8.20 -16.20 -17.40
CA SER A 54 7.09 -15.28 -17.60
C SER A 54 5.86 -15.65 -16.77
N ASN A 55 5.50 -16.93 -16.73
CA ASN A 55 4.39 -17.42 -15.92
C ASN A 55 4.63 -17.21 -14.42
N ALA A 56 5.87 -17.37 -13.93
CA ALA A 56 6.21 -17.09 -12.55
C ALA A 56 6.08 -15.60 -12.18
N LEU A 57 6.58 -14.71 -13.05
CA LEU A 57 6.49 -13.26 -12.86
C LEU A 57 5.05 -12.76 -12.97
N THR A 58 4.34 -13.13 -14.04
CA THR A 58 2.99 -12.60 -14.32
C THR A 58 1.90 -13.30 -13.52
N GLY A 59 2.14 -14.52 -13.05
CA GLY A 59 1.22 -15.29 -12.22
C GLY A 59 1.37 -14.97 -10.74
N ALA A 60 2.13 -15.82 -10.03
CA ALA A 60 2.19 -15.79 -8.57
C ALA A 60 2.79 -14.48 -8.02
N PHE A 61 3.81 -13.93 -8.68
CA PHE A 61 4.47 -12.72 -8.23
C PHE A 61 3.56 -11.49 -8.37
N VAL A 62 3.03 -11.20 -9.56
CA VAL A 62 2.11 -10.06 -9.77
C VAL A 62 0.89 -10.15 -8.84
N ASN A 63 0.29 -11.33 -8.67
CA ASN A 63 -0.84 -11.50 -7.77
C ASN A 63 -0.49 -11.19 -6.31
N SER A 64 0.69 -11.64 -5.85
CA SER A 64 1.14 -11.40 -4.47
C SER A 64 1.48 -9.92 -4.23
N VAL A 65 2.14 -9.26 -5.18
CA VAL A 65 2.48 -7.84 -5.10
C VAL A 65 1.23 -6.96 -5.17
N ASN A 66 0.26 -7.30 -6.02
CA ASN A 66 -1.02 -6.59 -6.06
C ASN A 66 -1.78 -6.68 -4.74
N LYS A 67 -1.84 -7.88 -4.13
CA LYS A 67 -2.43 -8.06 -2.80
C LYS A 67 -1.71 -7.24 -1.74
N LEU A 68 -0.37 -7.20 -1.78
CA LEU A 68 0.41 -6.39 -0.86
C LEU A 68 0.13 -4.89 -1.04
N SER A 69 0.08 -4.40 -2.28
CA SER A 69 -0.26 -3.02 -2.60
C SER A 69 -1.65 -2.63 -2.07
N GLN A 70 -2.65 -3.51 -2.28
CA GLN A 70 -4.00 -3.32 -1.73
C GLN A 70 -3.99 -3.22 -0.20
N LYS A 71 -3.22 -4.06 0.48
CA LYS A 71 -3.12 -4.02 1.95
C LYS A 71 -2.48 -2.73 2.45
N PHE A 72 -1.48 -2.19 1.75
CA PHE A 72 -0.92 -0.88 2.09
C PHE A 72 -1.92 0.27 1.85
N ASP A 73 -2.75 0.19 0.81
CA ASP A 73 -3.80 1.17 0.56
C ASP A 73 -4.93 1.10 1.61
N GLU A 74 -5.32 -0.11 2.01
CA GLU A 74 -6.25 -0.35 3.14
C GLU A 74 -5.69 0.26 4.44
N LEU A 75 -4.44 -0.04 4.79
CA LEU A 75 -3.80 0.52 5.99
C LEU A 75 -3.77 2.05 5.97
N ALA A 76 -3.50 2.66 4.81
CA ALA A 76 -3.51 4.11 4.69
C ALA A 76 -4.91 4.69 4.97
N LYS A 77 -5.97 4.05 4.45
CA LYS A 77 -7.36 4.46 4.69
C LYS A 77 -7.77 4.29 6.14
N ASP A 78 -7.36 3.19 6.79
CA ASP A 78 -7.65 2.94 8.19
C ASP A 78 -7.00 4.00 9.09
N ILE A 79 -5.75 4.37 8.78
CA ILE A 79 -5.04 5.43 9.50
C ILE A 79 -5.74 6.79 9.32
N GLU A 80 -6.13 7.13 8.08
CA GLU A 80 -6.84 8.37 7.79
C GLU A 80 -8.20 8.44 8.48
N GLY A 81 -8.94 7.32 8.51
CA GLY A 81 -10.20 7.19 9.24
C GLY A 81 -10.01 7.40 10.74
N ALA A 82 -9.04 6.72 11.35
CA ALA A 82 -8.74 6.88 12.77
C ALA A 82 -8.35 8.32 13.14
N VAL A 83 -7.57 8.99 12.27
CA VAL A 83 -7.23 10.42 12.44
C VAL A 83 -8.48 11.30 12.42
N ALA A 84 -9.39 11.07 11.46
CA ALA A 84 -10.61 11.85 11.34
C ALA A 84 -11.54 11.65 12.54
N ASP A 85 -11.72 10.41 13.00
CA ASP A 85 -12.57 10.05 14.13
C ASP A 85 -12.05 10.68 15.44
N MET A 86 -10.74 10.66 15.65
CA MET A 86 -10.13 11.30 16.83
C MET A 86 -10.21 12.82 16.78
N GLN A 87 -9.99 13.45 15.62
CA GLN A 87 -10.18 14.89 15.48
C GLN A 87 -11.63 15.33 15.72
N ALA A 88 -12.61 14.53 15.28
CA ALA A 88 -14.02 14.78 15.54
C ALA A 88 -14.35 14.65 17.04
N SER A 89 -13.81 13.62 17.69
CA SER A 89 -13.98 13.38 19.13
C SER A 89 -13.39 14.50 19.98
N ASP A 90 -12.18 14.97 19.64
CA ASP A 90 -11.51 16.08 20.33
C ASP A 90 -12.31 17.39 20.19
N LYS A 91 -12.87 17.67 19.01
CA LYS A 91 -13.73 18.84 18.77
C LYS A 91 -15.04 18.78 19.56
N GLY A 92 -15.68 17.61 19.59
CA GLY A 92 -16.92 17.40 20.36
C GLY A 92 -16.72 17.54 21.87
N ALA A 93 -15.60 17.05 22.39
CA ALA A 93 -15.25 17.20 23.80
C ALA A 93 -14.95 18.66 24.17
N GLY A 94 -14.27 19.42 23.31
CA GLY A 94 -13.99 20.85 23.55
C GLY A 94 -15.23 21.75 23.59
N GLY A 95 -16.33 21.33 22.94
CA GLY A 95 -17.61 22.04 22.97
C GLY A 95 -18.44 21.82 24.23
N LEU A 96 -18.16 20.78 25.01
CA LEU A 96 -18.90 20.45 26.25
C LEU A 96 -18.34 21.17 27.50
N PHE A 97 -17.19 21.85 27.37
CA PHE A 97 -16.54 22.59 28.45
C PHE A 97 -16.45 24.11 28.20
N ASN A 98 -17.22 24.64 27.25
CA ASN A 98 -17.46 26.09 27.08
C ASN A 98 -18.87 26.46 27.53
#